data_AF-A0A090X232-F1
#
_entry.id   AF-A0A090X232-F1
#
_cell.length_a   1.000
_cell.length_b   1.000
_cell.length_c   1.000
_cell.angle_alpha   90.00
_cell.angle_beta   90.00
_cell.angle_gamma   90.00
#
_symmetry.space_group_name_H-M   'P 1'
#
loop_
_entity.id
_entity.type
_entity.pdbx_description
1 polymer ?
#
loop_
_entity_poly.entity_id
_entity_poly.type
_entity_poly.pdbx_seq_one_letter_code
_entity_poly.pdbx_strand_id
1 'polypeptide(L)'
;MGLILSLFFGFGMLLLTYIQKQPNANQAGLDKYLFGQAATLVESDVLLMVIVTGISLLVMLLFWKEFKLLLFDKNYAMTLGFNTKFIDGLISFFIVLAIVIGLQTVGVVLMSAMLLAPAAAARQWTNSLSTMVILAAIFGAFSGVFGTAISASQNNLSTGPVIVLVAAIFVIVSFLFSPERGIIFKQIRLIKNRRDLQLKKTLYFMYDIVRDHDDISRPHAIRILNSFQGFTKKTLSKLEEKNWITIQGQNWSMTEDGFETAANLYNNNLPES
;
A
#
# COMPACT_ATOMS: atom_id res chain seq x y z
N MET A 1 3.65 18.74 -9.24
CA MET A 1 4.14 17.86 -10.31
C MET A 1 3.02 17.23 -11.14
N GLY A 2 2.08 16.46 -10.55
CA GLY A 2 1.00 15.80 -11.32
C GLY A 2 0.07 16.73 -12.12
N LEU A 3 -0.31 17.89 -11.57
CA LEU A 3 -1.09 18.91 -12.29
C LEU A 3 -0.35 19.45 -13.52
N ILE A 4 0.93 19.80 -13.37
CA ILE A 4 1.78 20.31 -14.47
C ILE A 4 1.90 19.26 -15.57
N LEU A 5 2.20 18.01 -15.20
CA LEU A 5 2.38 16.92 -16.16
C LEU A 5 1.08 16.62 -16.93
N SER A 6 -0.07 16.65 -16.25
CA SER A 6 -1.38 16.46 -16.87
C SER A 6 -1.75 17.61 -17.82
N LEU A 7 -1.41 18.86 -17.45
CA LEU A 7 -1.61 20.04 -18.29
C LEU A 7 -0.77 19.99 -19.56
N PHE A 8 0.53 19.73 -19.44
CA PHE A 8 1.43 19.62 -20.60
C PHE A 8 1.08 18.42 -21.49
N PHE A 9 0.70 17.28 -20.89
CA PHE A 9 0.25 16.11 -21.64
C PHE A 9 -1.06 16.38 -22.40
N GLY A 10 -2.05 16.98 -21.73
CA GLY A 10 -3.31 17.37 -22.35
C GLY A 10 -3.11 18.39 -23.48
N PHE A 11 -2.27 19.40 -23.26
CA PHE A 11 -1.89 20.38 -24.29
C PHE A 11 -1.18 19.73 -25.47
N GLY A 12 -0.24 18.82 -25.22
CA GLY A 12 0.47 18.05 -26.25
C GLY A 12 -0.47 17.17 -27.08
N MET A 13 -1.43 16.50 -26.44
CA MET A 13 -2.46 15.71 -27.13
C MET A 13 -3.39 16.58 -27.98
N LEU A 14 -3.73 17.79 -27.52
CA LEU A 14 -4.55 18.74 -28.26
C LEU A 14 -3.84 19.23 -29.53
N LEU A 15 -2.55 19.59 -29.40
CA LEU A 15 -1.66 19.91 -30.52
C LEU A 15 -1.54 18.74 -31.51
N LEU A 16 -1.35 17.51 -31.00
CA LEU A 16 -1.30 16.31 -31.83
C LEU A 16 -2.59 16.12 -32.63
N THR A 17 -3.73 16.23 -31.96
CA THR A 17 -5.06 16.10 -32.59
C THR A 17 -5.28 17.20 -33.65
N TYR A 18 -4.78 18.41 -33.41
CA TYR A 18 -4.86 19.51 -34.37
C TYR A 18 -4.00 19.25 -35.61
N ILE A 19 -2.77 18.74 -35.42
CA ILE A 19 -1.85 18.40 -36.52
C ILE A 19 -2.39 17.22 -37.33
N GLN A 20 -2.89 16.16 -36.67
CA GLN A 20 -3.44 14.95 -37.31
C GLN A 20 -4.66 15.21 -38.21
N LYS A 21 -5.38 16.33 -38.03
CA LYS A 21 -6.49 16.73 -38.90
C LYS A 21 -6.03 17.33 -40.25
N GLN A 22 -4.73 17.59 -40.45
CA GLN A 22 -4.21 18.03 -41.74
C GLN A 22 -3.93 16.83 -42.67
N PRO A 23 -4.20 16.92 -43.99
CA PRO A 23 -4.18 15.77 -44.91
C PRO A 23 -2.83 15.05 -45.07
N ASN A 24 -1.72 15.64 -44.62
CA ASN A 24 -0.36 15.09 -44.67
C ASN A 24 0.17 14.56 -43.32
N ALA A 25 -0.67 14.47 -42.29
CA ALA A 25 -0.20 14.28 -40.90
C ALA A 25 0.00 12.82 -40.45
N ASN A 26 -0.42 11.82 -41.23
CA ASN A 26 -0.12 10.40 -40.96
C ASN A 26 1.38 10.06 -41.06
N GLN A 27 2.24 11.01 -41.46
CA GLN A 27 3.67 10.78 -41.71
C GLN A 27 4.58 10.88 -40.47
N ALA A 28 4.12 11.41 -39.34
CA ALA A 28 5.01 11.64 -38.20
C ALA A 28 5.33 10.37 -37.37
N GLY A 29 4.59 9.26 -37.54
CA GLY A 29 4.78 8.04 -36.75
C GLY A 29 4.64 8.25 -35.24
N LEU A 30 4.00 9.35 -34.82
CA LEU A 30 3.98 9.78 -33.42
C LEU A 30 3.15 8.86 -32.54
N ASP A 31 2.05 8.30 -33.05
CA ASP A 31 1.21 7.34 -32.33
C ASP A 31 2.00 6.06 -32.00
N LYS A 32 2.90 5.63 -32.90
CA LYS A 32 3.82 4.51 -32.66
C LYS A 32 4.79 4.80 -31.52
N TYR A 33 5.25 6.04 -31.37
CA TYR A 33 6.12 6.46 -30.26
C TYR A 33 5.38 6.65 -28.92
N LEU A 34 4.14 7.13 -28.96
CA LEU A 34 3.34 7.38 -27.75
C LEU A 34 2.77 6.09 -27.17
N PHE A 35 2.28 5.19 -28.02
CA PHE A 35 1.58 3.96 -27.63
C PHE A 35 2.41 2.69 -27.78
N GLY A 36 3.61 2.81 -28.36
CA GLY A 36 4.51 1.69 -28.62
C GLY A 36 4.02 0.79 -29.76
N GLN A 37 4.90 -0.09 -30.22
CA GLN A 37 4.55 -1.19 -31.12
C GLN A 37 5.22 -2.48 -30.62
N ALA A 38 4.66 -3.03 -29.55
CA ALA A 38 5.09 -4.33 -29.03
C ALA A 38 5.01 -5.43 -30.11
N ALA A 39 4.08 -5.31 -31.06
CA ALA A 39 3.91 -6.22 -32.19
C ALA A 39 5.07 -6.19 -33.21
N THR A 40 5.94 -5.16 -33.21
CA THR A 40 7.09 -5.08 -34.12
C THR A 40 8.39 -5.61 -33.51
N LEU A 41 8.34 -6.17 -32.30
CA LEU A 41 9.52 -6.73 -31.66
C LEU A 41 9.95 -8.03 -32.33
N VAL A 42 11.25 -8.12 -32.63
CA VAL A 42 11.88 -9.32 -33.18
C VAL A 42 12.59 -10.07 -32.05
N GLU A 43 12.83 -11.37 -32.23
CA GLU A 43 13.52 -12.21 -31.24
C GLU A 43 14.88 -11.63 -30.79
N SER A 44 15.61 -10.98 -31.70
CA SER A 44 16.87 -10.29 -31.41
C SER A 44 16.73 -9.16 -30.39
N ASP A 45 15.62 -8.42 -30.45
CA ASP A 45 15.35 -7.29 -29.56
C ASP A 45 15.06 -7.80 -28.15
N VAL A 46 14.29 -8.88 -28.05
CA VAL A 46 13.97 -9.55 -26.79
C VAL A 46 15.23 -10.11 -26.13
N LEU A 47 16.10 -10.76 -26.91
CA LEU A 47 17.36 -11.31 -26.41
C LEU A 47 18.27 -10.20 -25.86
N LEU A 48 18.38 -9.07 -26.56
CA LEU A 48 19.13 -7.90 -26.10
C LEU A 48 18.55 -7.38 -24.77
N MET A 49 17.23 -7.24 -24.67
CA MET A 49 16.56 -6.80 -23.43
C MET A 49 16.83 -7.74 -22.26
N VAL A 50 16.81 -9.05 -22.49
CA VAL A 50 17.10 -10.04 -21.46
C VAL A 50 18.56 -9.93 -20.99
N ILE A 51 19.52 -9.79 -21.90
CA ILE A 51 20.93 -9.64 -21.55
C ILE A 51 21.15 -8.35 -20.74
N VAL A 52 20.67 -7.20 -21.24
CA VAL A 52 20.88 -5.91 -20.58
C VAL A 52 20.18 -5.85 -19.23
N THR A 53 18.96 -6.38 -19.14
CA THR A 53 18.24 -6.48 -17.86
C THR A 53 18.96 -7.42 -16.90
N GLY A 54 19.46 -8.56 -17.38
CA GLY A 54 20.20 -9.53 -16.58
C GLY A 54 21.49 -8.94 -16.00
N ILE A 55 22.28 -8.22 -16.81
CA ILE A 55 23.49 -7.52 -16.36
C ILE A 55 23.11 -6.45 -15.32
N SER A 56 22.08 -5.64 -15.62
CA SER A 56 21.63 -4.58 -14.71
C SER A 56 21.16 -5.14 -13.36
N LEU A 57 20.42 -6.24 -13.38
CA LEU A 57 19.95 -6.94 -12.17
C LEU A 57 21.11 -7.52 -11.38
N LEU A 58 22.12 -8.11 -12.04
CA LEU A 58 23.31 -8.65 -11.39
C LEU A 58 24.08 -7.55 -10.66
N VAL A 59 24.33 -6.42 -11.33
CA VAL A 59 24.98 -5.27 -10.70
C VAL A 59 24.11 -4.70 -9.57
N MET A 60 22.78 -4.66 -9.76
CA MET A 60 21.85 -4.22 -8.72
C MET A 60 21.96 -5.08 -7.45
N LEU A 61 22.06 -6.40 -7.60
CA LEU A 61 22.19 -7.34 -6.49
C LEU A 61 23.57 -7.26 -5.82
N LEU A 62 24.63 -7.05 -6.60
CA LEU A 62 25.99 -6.91 -6.08
C LEU A 62 26.12 -5.66 -5.20
N PHE A 63 25.57 -4.53 -5.66
CA PHE A 63 25.58 -3.24 -4.95
C PHE A 63 24.32 -3.00 -4.08
N TRP A 64 23.60 -4.07 -3.72
CA TRP A 64 22.31 -3.95 -3.03
C TRP A 64 22.42 -3.21 -1.69
N LYS A 65 23.51 -3.44 -0.94
CA LYS A 65 23.72 -2.82 0.38
C LYS A 65 23.98 -1.32 0.24
N GLU A 66 24.75 -0.93 -0.76
CA GLU A 66 25.14 0.42 -1.10
C GLU A 66 23.93 1.23 -1.57
N PHE A 67 23.11 0.67 -2.47
CA PHE A 67 21.86 1.31 -2.90
C PHE A 67 20.90 1.50 -1.74
N LYS A 68 20.73 0.48 -0.90
CA LYS A 68 19.88 0.57 0.28
C LYS A 68 20.36 1.71 1.19
N LEU A 69 21.65 1.74 1.54
CA LEU A 69 22.22 2.75 2.42
C LEU A 69 21.99 4.17 1.88
N LEU A 70 22.28 4.39 0.59
CA LEU A 70 22.14 5.70 -0.04
C LEU A 70 20.67 6.17 -0.11
N LEU A 71 19.73 5.26 -0.35
CA LEU A 71 18.30 5.57 -0.41
C LEU A 71 17.68 5.90 0.97
N PHE A 72 18.23 5.35 2.05
CA PHE A 72 17.77 5.63 3.41
C PHE A 72 18.43 6.88 4.00
N ASP A 73 19.75 7.01 3.87
CA ASP A 73 20.48 8.17 4.36
C ASP A 73 21.78 8.40 3.56
N LYS A 74 21.71 9.37 2.65
CA LYS A 74 22.85 9.78 1.82
C LYS A 74 24.00 10.37 2.65
N ASN A 75 23.71 11.07 3.74
CA ASN A 75 24.74 11.68 4.59
C ASN A 75 25.46 10.61 5.39
N TYR A 76 24.73 9.64 5.93
CA TYR A 76 25.30 8.47 6.61
C TYR A 76 26.16 7.61 5.66
N ALA A 77 25.76 7.47 4.40
CA ALA A 77 26.58 6.80 3.40
C ALA A 77 27.92 7.54 3.16
N MET A 78 27.91 8.88 3.16
CA MET A 78 29.15 9.67 3.05
C MET A 78 30.06 9.50 4.27
N THR A 79 29.50 9.46 5.49
CA THR A 79 30.33 9.30 6.70
C THR A 79 30.98 7.91 6.80
N LEU A 80 30.36 6.89 6.19
CA LEU A 80 30.92 5.54 6.04
C LEU A 80 32.01 5.44 4.95
N GLY A 81 32.31 6.52 4.23
CA GLY A 81 33.34 6.55 3.19
C GLY A 81 32.87 6.02 1.83
N PHE A 82 31.57 5.78 1.62
CA PHE A 82 31.07 5.41 0.30
C PHE A 82 31.07 6.62 -0.64
N ASN A 83 31.49 6.40 -1.89
CA ASN A 83 31.38 7.41 -2.93
C ASN A 83 29.92 7.51 -3.40
N THR A 84 29.13 8.32 -2.70
CA THR A 84 27.71 8.50 -3.01
C THR A 84 27.46 9.04 -4.42
N LYS A 85 28.39 9.81 -4.99
CA LYS A 85 28.23 10.33 -6.37
C LYS A 85 28.29 9.22 -7.40
N PHE A 86 29.18 8.24 -7.20
CA PHE A 86 29.28 7.09 -8.08
C PHE A 86 28.02 6.22 -8.00
N ILE A 87 27.56 5.91 -6.78
CA ILE A 87 26.36 5.08 -6.58
C ILE A 87 25.11 5.78 -7.13
N ASP A 88 24.94 7.08 -6.89
CA ASP A 88 23.82 7.89 -7.41
C ASP A 88 23.85 7.96 -8.96
N GLY A 89 25.04 8.10 -9.53
CA GLY A 89 25.26 8.02 -10.99
C GLY A 89 24.91 6.65 -11.55
N LEU A 90 25.24 5.57 -10.83
CA LEU A 90 24.94 4.19 -11.24
C LEU A 90 23.43 3.91 -11.20
N ILE A 91 22.70 4.36 -10.16
CA ILE A 91 21.23 4.30 -10.11
C ILE A 91 20.64 5.06 -11.30
N SER A 92 21.10 6.29 -11.51
CA SER A 92 20.61 7.15 -12.60
C SER A 92 20.86 6.52 -13.97
N PHE A 93 22.03 5.91 -14.17
CA PHE A 93 22.37 5.17 -15.38
C PHE A 93 21.39 4.01 -15.62
N PHE A 94 21.09 3.19 -14.61
CA PHE A 94 20.12 2.11 -14.75
C PHE A 94 18.71 2.60 -15.04
N ILE A 95 18.28 3.71 -14.42
CA ILE A 95 16.98 4.32 -14.71
C ILE A 95 16.91 4.78 -16.17
N VAL A 96 17.92 5.52 -16.64
CA VAL A 96 17.97 6.00 -18.03
C VAL A 96 18.01 4.83 -19.01
N LEU A 97 18.84 3.82 -18.74
CA LEU A 97 18.96 2.61 -19.55
C LEU A 97 17.61 1.89 -19.68
N ALA A 98 16.92 1.68 -18.54
CA ALA A 98 15.60 1.06 -18.52
C ALA A 98 14.56 1.88 -19.30
N ILE A 99 14.57 3.20 -19.14
CA ILE A 99 13.68 4.11 -19.87
C ILE A 99 13.95 4.02 -21.38
N VAL A 100 15.19 4.15 -21.84
CA VAL A 100 15.51 4.14 -23.28
C VAL A 100 15.09 2.83 -23.94
N ILE A 101 15.34 1.69 -23.30
CA ILE A 101 14.97 0.37 -23.81
C ILE A 101 13.44 0.18 -23.78
N GLY A 102 12.78 0.59 -22.69
CA GLY A 102 11.32 0.48 -22.54
C GLY A 102 10.55 1.40 -23.50
N LEU A 103 11.08 2.60 -23.77
CA LEU A 103 10.44 3.56 -24.67
C LEU A 103 10.25 3.00 -26.09
N GLN A 104 11.21 2.26 -26.61
CA GLN A 104 11.12 1.67 -27.95
C GLN A 104 10.05 0.57 -28.05
N THR A 105 9.81 -0.15 -26.95
CA THR A 105 8.87 -1.29 -26.93
C THR A 105 7.43 -0.86 -26.68
N VAL A 106 7.22 -0.18 -25.56
CA VAL A 106 5.89 0.13 -25.03
C VAL A 106 5.47 1.58 -25.22
N GLY A 107 6.38 2.46 -25.62
CA GLY A 107 6.10 3.88 -25.83
C GLY A 107 6.17 4.72 -24.56
N VAL A 108 6.16 6.05 -24.74
CA VAL A 108 6.41 7.03 -23.66
C VAL A 108 5.36 6.97 -22.56
N VAL A 109 4.08 6.87 -22.94
CA VAL A 109 2.98 6.93 -21.97
C VAL A 109 3.02 5.71 -21.06
N LEU A 110 3.10 4.52 -21.64
CA LEU A 110 3.14 3.28 -20.87
C LEU A 110 4.43 3.16 -20.06
N MET A 111 5.58 3.61 -20.58
CA MET A 111 6.83 3.60 -19.81
C MET A 111 6.73 4.43 -18.53
N SER A 112 6.17 5.64 -18.62
CA SER A 112 5.98 6.51 -17.45
C SER A 112 5.06 5.88 -16.40
N ALA A 113 4.00 5.19 -16.84
CA ALA A 113 3.07 4.49 -15.97
C ALA A 113 3.74 3.28 -15.31
N MET A 114 4.43 2.44 -16.08
CA MET A 114 5.13 1.24 -15.60
C MET A 114 6.27 1.57 -14.63
N LEU A 115 6.89 2.75 -14.74
CA LEU A 115 7.94 3.17 -13.82
C LEU A 115 7.39 3.51 -12.42
N LEU A 116 6.16 4.07 -12.35
CA LEU A 116 5.60 4.61 -11.12
C LEU A 116 4.54 3.70 -10.49
N ALA A 117 3.63 3.16 -11.29
CA ALA A 117 2.44 2.44 -10.83
C ALA A 117 2.77 1.17 -10.02
N PRO A 118 3.56 0.19 -10.54
CA PRO A 118 3.86 -1.01 -9.77
C PRO A 118 4.70 -0.73 -8.51
N ALA A 119 5.59 0.27 -8.54
CA ALA A 119 6.35 0.70 -7.37
C ALA A 119 5.43 1.34 -6.30
N ALA A 120 4.48 2.18 -6.72
CA ALA A 120 3.49 2.77 -5.83
C ALA A 120 2.55 1.70 -5.24
N ALA A 121 2.13 0.73 -6.05
CA ALA A 121 1.33 -0.41 -5.60
C ALA A 121 2.10 -1.26 -4.58
N ALA A 122 3.36 -1.63 -4.87
CA ALA A 122 4.19 -2.42 -3.97
C ALA A 122 4.45 -1.72 -2.63
N ARG A 123 4.72 -0.41 -2.67
CA ARG A 123 4.96 0.41 -1.47
C ARG A 123 3.79 0.40 -0.49
N GLN A 124 2.57 0.16 -0.96
CA GLN A 124 1.44 0.05 -0.04
C GLN A 124 1.45 -1.25 0.76
N TRP A 125 2.03 -2.33 0.25
CA TRP A 125 2.00 -3.63 0.92
C TRP A 125 3.14 -3.86 1.89
N THR A 126 4.21 -3.07 1.79
CA THR A 126 5.40 -3.29 2.58
C THR A 126 6.20 -2.03 2.87
N ASN A 127 6.75 -1.95 4.07
CA ASN A 127 7.72 -0.93 4.48
C ASN A 127 9.19 -1.34 4.24
N SER A 128 9.48 -2.55 3.75
CA SER A 128 10.85 -3.00 3.47
C SER A 128 11.19 -2.84 1.98
N LEU A 129 12.37 -2.27 1.69
CA LEU A 129 12.83 -2.00 0.31
C LEU A 129 12.98 -3.30 -0.50
N SER A 130 13.50 -4.37 0.11
CA SER A 130 13.73 -5.65 -0.58
C SER A 130 12.42 -6.29 -1.05
N THR A 131 11.43 -6.34 -0.18
CA THR A 131 10.10 -6.85 -0.52
C THR A 131 9.39 -5.92 -1.51
N MET A 132 9.59 -4.60 -1.41
CA MET A 132 9.01 -3.64 -2.34
C MET A 132 9.49 -3.85 -3.77
N VAL A 133 10.80 -4.09 -3.98
CA VAL A 133 11.36 -4.34 -5.32
C VAL A 133 10.77 -5.62 -5.93
N ILE A 134 10.67 -6.70 -5.15
CA ILE A 134 10.10 -7.97 -5.62
C ILE A 134 8.62 -7.81 -5.96
N LEU A 135 7.83 -7.17 -5.09
CA LEU A 135 6.40 -6.94 -5.36
C LEU A 135 6.18 -6.03 -6.57
N ALA A 136 7.00 -5.00 -6.73
CA ALA A 136 6.91 -4.11 -7.89
C ALA A 136 7.21 -4.86 -9.20
N ALA A 137 8.22 -5.72 -9.21
CA ALA A 137 8.53 -6.57 -10.34
C ALA A 137 7.36 -7.52 -10.68
N ILE A 138 6.77 -8.15 -9.65
CA ILE A 138 5.61 -9.04 -9.81
C ILE A 138 4.40 -8.28 -10.38
N PHE A 139 4.04 -7.14 -9.80
CA PHE A 139 2.91 -6.34 -10.28
C PHE A 139 3.13 -5.81 -11.69
N GLY A 140 4.35 -5.37 -12.01
CA GLY A 140 4.73 -4.95 -13.37
C GLY A 140 4.60 -6.10 -14.38
N ALA A 141 5.15 -7.27 -14.04
CA ALA A 141 5.07 -8.46 -14.89
C ALA A 141 3.63 -8.91 -15.13
N PHE A 142 2.81 -9.03 -14.08
CA PHE A 142 1.40 -9.39 -14.23
C PHE A 142 0.63 -8.35 -15.03
N SER A 143 0.85 -7.06 -14.78
CA SER A 143 0.23 -5.98 -15.57
C SER A 143 0.56 -6.10 -17.05
N GLY A 144 1.84 -6.37 -17.40
CA GLY A 144 2.26 -6.57 -18.77
C GLY A 144 1.65 -7.81 -19.41
N VAL A 145 1.66 -8.95 -18.73
CA VAL A 145 1.09 -10.21 -19.24
C VAL A 145 -0.41 -10.10 -19.45
N PHE A 146 -1.16 -9.66 -18.44
CA PHE A 146 -2.62 -9.51 -18.56
C PHE A 146 -3.00 -8.42 -19.57
N GLY A 147 -2.29 -7.29 -19.57
CA GLY A 147 -2.54 -6.22 -20.52
C GLY A 147 -2.31 -6.64 -21.97
N THR A 148 -1.21 -7.35 -22.23
CA THR A 148 -0.91 -7.91 -23.56
C THR A 148 -1.90 -9.00 -23.95
N ALA A 149 -2.25 -9.93 -23.05
CA ALA A 149 -3.22 -10.98 -23.33
C ALA A 149 -4.61 -10.44 -23.68
N ILE A 150 -5.09 -9.43 -22.94
CA ILE A 150 -6.37 -8.76 -23.23
C ILE A 150 -6.31 -8.02 -24.57
N SER A 151 -5.21 -7.32 -24.83
CA SER A 151 -5.02 -6.61 -26.09
C SER A 151 -4.92 -7.54 -27.29
N ALA A 152 -4.36 -8.74 -27.12
CA ALA A 152 -4.25 -9.74 -28.19
C ALA A 152 -5.60 -10.43 -28.49
N SER A 153 -6.51 -10.50 -27.52
CA SER A 153 -7.83 -11.13 -27.68
C SER A 153 -8.88 -10.23 -28.32
N GLN A 154 -8.67 -8.91 -28.38
CA GLN A 154 -9.61 -7.96 -28.99
C GLN A 154 -8.98 -7.24 -30.18
N ASN A 155 -9.60 -7.36 -31.35
CA ASN A 155 -9.16 -6.65 -32.55
C ASN A 155 -9.26 -5.12 -32.35
N ASN A 156 -8.20 -4.39 -32.73
CA ASN A 156 -8.08 -2.91 -32.72
C ASN A 156 -7.82 -2.23 -31.36
N LEU A 157 -7.36 -2.93 -30.33
CA LEU A 157 -6.86 -2.27 -29.11
C LEU A 157 -5.34 -2.07 -29.16
N SER A 158 -4.89 -0.83 -28.94
CA SER A 158 -3.48 -0.54 -28.74
C SER A 158 -2.99 -1.15 -27.42
N THR A 159 -1.92 -1.95 -27.49
CA THR A 159 -1.32 -2.63 -26.33
C THR A 159 -0.94 -1.68 -25.21
N GLY A 160 -0.43 -0.49 -25.55
CA GLY A 160 0.03 0.52 -24.60
C GLY A 160 -1.04 0.92 -23.56
N PRO A 161 -2.15 1.57 -23.98
CA PRO A 161 -3.22 2.00 -23.09
C PRO A 161 -3.88 0.86 -22.29
N VAL A 162 -4.02 -0.34 -22.87
CA VAL A 162 -4.62 -1.49 -22.19
C VAL A 162 -3.76 -1.93 -21.00
N ILE A 163 -2.44 -2.02 -21.17
CA ILE A 163 -1.52 -2.35 -20.08
C ILE A 163 -1.58 -1.30 -18.96
N VAL A 164 -1.67 0.00 -19.30
CA VAL A 164 -1.82 1.07 -18.30
C VAL A 164 -3.11 0.92 -17.50
N LEU A 165 -4.24 0.63 -18.17
CA LEU A 165 -5.53 0.41 -17.49
C LEU A 165 -5.46 -0.80 -16.55
N VAL A 166 -4.89 -1.90 -17.01
CA VAL A 166 -4.69 -3.10 -16.18
C VAL A 166 -3.77 -2.78 -14.99
N ALA A 167 -2.65 -2.08 -15.20
CA ALA A 167 -1.76 -1.64 -14.14
C ALA A 167 -2.49 -0.77 -13.11
N ALA A 168 -3.30 0.18 -13.57
CA ALA A 168 -4.09 1.07 -12.72
C ALA A 168 -5.12 0.30 -11.89
N ILE A 169 -5.79 -0.70 -12.46
CA ILE A 169 -6.69 -1.58 -11.72
C ILE A 169 -5.91 -2.35 -10.64
N PHE A 170 -4.76 -2.94 -10.98
CA PHE A 170 -3.90 -3.59 -9.99
C PHE A 170 -3.48 -2.64 -8.87
N VAL A 171 -3.14 -1.38 -9.19
CA VAL A 171 -2.80 -0.36 -8.20
C VAL A 171 -3.99 -0.02 -7.31
N ILE A 172 -5.19 0.16 -7.88
CA ILE A 172 -6.41 0.47 -7.12
C ILE A 172 -6.78 -0.68 -6.18
N VAL A 173 -6.75 -1.92 -6.68
CA VAL A 173 -6.98 -3.12 -5.88
C VAL A 173 -5.93 -3.23 -4.77
N SER A 174 -4.66 -3.04 -5.11
CA SER A 174 -3.56 -3.01 -4.17
C SER A 174 -3.73 -1.94 -3.08
N PHE A 175 -4.20 -0.75 -3.45
CA PHE A 175 -4.47 0.34 -2.52
C PHE A 175 -5.64 0.03 -1.58
N LEU A 176 -6.67 -0.67 -2.09
CA LEU A 176 -7.86 -1.03 -1.33
C LEU A 176 -7.57 -2.16 -0.32
N PHE A 177 -6.79 -3.18 -0.74
CA PHE A 177 -6.52 -4.39 0.03
C PHE A 177 -5.21 -4.38 0.81
N SER A 178 -4.36 -3.36 0.67
CA SER A 178 -3.07 -3.29 1.38
C SER A 178 -3.25 -3.42 2.91
N PRO A 179 -2.50 -4.30 3.60
CA PRO A 179 -2.62 -4.50 5.05
C PRO A 179 -2.03 -3.36 5.90
N GLU A 180 -0.91 -2.76 5.48
CA GLU A 180 -0.19 -1.75 6.28
C GLU A 180 -0.72 -0.33 6.08
N ARG A 181 -1.18 0.01 4.87
CA ARG A 181 -1.65 1.36 4.51
C ARG A 181 -3.04 1.38 3.88
N GLY A 182 -3.63 0.23 3.56
CA GLY A 182 -4.96 0.15 2.99
C GLY A 182 -6.01 0.66 3.96
N ILE A 183 -6.92 1.47 3.41
CA ILE A 183 -7.96 2.16 4.16
C ILE A 183 -8.86 1.15 4.89
N ILE A 184 -9.13 0.00 4.27
CA ILE A 184 -10.02 -1.03 4.80
C ILE A 184 -9.43 -1.69 6.04
N PHE A 185 -8.21 -2.23 5.97
CA PHE A 185 -7.60 -2.90 7.13
C PHE A 185 -7.31 -1.93 8.27
N LYS A 186 -6.94 -0.69 7.96
CA LYS A 186 -6.82 0.38 8.96
C LYS A 186 -8.17 0.65 9.64
N GLN A 187 -9.25 0.80 8.89
CA GLN A 187 -10.58 1.03 9.46
C GLN A 187 -11.07 -0.17 10.29
N ILE A 188 -10.88 -1.40 9.82
CA ILE A 188 -11.26 -2.61 10.57
C ILE A 188 -10.48 -2.69 11.88
N ARG A 189 -9.16 -2.45 11.86
CA ARG A 189 -8.32 -2.42 13.08
C ARG A 189 -8.76 -1.31 14.03
N LEU A 190 -9.07 -0.12 13.52
CA LEU A 190 -9.57 1.00 14.33
C LEU A 190 -10.92 0.69 14.96
N ILE A 191 -11.86 0.09 14.22
CA ILE A 191 -13.17 -0.31 14.74
C ILE A 191 -13.00 -1.40 15.81
N LYS A 192 -12.15 -2.41 15.56
CA LYS A 192 -11.85 -3.46 16.56
C LYS A 192 -11.23 -2.88 17.82
N ASN A 193 -10.24 -1.98 17.68
CA ASN A 193 -9.61 -1.29 18.81
C ASN A 193 -10.60 -0.42 19.59
N ARG A 194 -11.47 0.34 18.91
CA ARG A 194 -12.52 1.14 19.57
C ARG A 194 -13.47 0.25 20.36
N ARG A 195 -13.88 -0.90 19.81
CA ARG A 195 -14.78 -1.84 20.51
C ARG A 195 -14.10 -2.50 21.71
N ASP A 196 -12.82 -2.85 21.58
CA ASP A 196 -12.04 -3.41 22.70
C ASP A 196 -11.83 -2.37 23.82
N LEU A 197 -11.55 -1.12 23.44
CA LEU A 197 -11.45 0.00 24.38
C LEU A 197 -12.77 0.27 25.11
N GLN A 198 -13.91 0.27 24.42
CA GLN A 198 -15.22 0.44 25.07
C GLN A 198 -15.51 -0.69 26.07
N LEU A 199 -15.14 -1.92 25.74
CA LEU A 199 -15.28 -3.07 26.61
C LEU A 199 -14.41 -2.94 27.86
N LYS A 200 -13.12 -2.60 27.69
CA LYS A 200 -12.18 -2.37 28.81
C LYS A 200 -12.60 -1.21 29.70
N LYS A 201 -13.06 -0.09 29.13
CA LYS A 201 -13.55 1.06 29.90
C LYS A 201 -14.80 0.73 30.71
N THR A 202 -15.72 -0.05 30.13
CA THR A 202 -16.92 -0.52 30.85
C THR A 202 -16.51 -1.41 32.02
N LEU A 203 -15.60 -2.37 31.80
CA LEU A 203 -15.08 -3.23 32.87
C LEU A 203 -14.36 -2.43 33.97
N TYR A 204 -13.54 -1.45 33.58
CA TYR A 204 -12.87 -0.55 34.52
C TYR A 204 -13.86 0.26 35.36
N PHE A 205 -14.90 0.81 34.74
CA PHE A 205 -15.94 1.55 35.46
C PHE A 205 -16.68 0.65 36.46
N MET A 206 -16.96 -0.60 36.08
CA MET A 206 -17.55 -1.59 36.97
C MET A 206 -16.62 -1.96 38.13
N TYR A 207 -15.30 -2.02 37.89
CA TYR A 207 -14.31 -2.27 38.94
C TYR A 207 -14.23 -1.11 39.93
N ASP A 208 -14.26 0.14 39.46
CA ASP A 208 -14.23 1.32 40.33
C ASP A 208 -15.43 1.36 41.30
N ILE A 209 -16.59 0.85 40.87
CA ILE A 209 -17.77 0.70 41.74
C ILE A 209 -17.55 -0.37 42.81
N VAL A 210 -16.87 -1.47 42.48
CA VAL A 210 -16.79 -2.67 43.32
C VAL A 210 -15.55 -2.69 44.23
N ARG A 211 -14.46 -1.99 43.87
CA ARG A 211 -13.19 -2.03 44.61
C ARG A 211 -13.32 -1.64 46.09
N ASP A 212 -14.24 -0.74 46.41
CA ASP A 212 -14.43 -0.23 47.77
C ASP A 212 -15.52 -1.02 48.55
N HIS A 213 -15.90 -2.21 48.07
CA HIS A 213 -16.87 -3.10 48.71
C HIS A 213 -16.22 -4.35 49.28
N ASP A 214 -16.67 -4.79 50.45
CA ASP A 214 -16.19 -6.02 51.10
C ASP A 214 -16.56 -7.30 50.32
N ASP A 215 -17.61 -7.25 49.50
CA ASP A 215 -18.07 -8.34 48.63
C ASP A 215 -18.09 -7.93 47.16
N ILE A 216 -17.19 -8.54 46.39
CA ILE A 216 -17.00 -8.32 44.95
C ILE A 216 -18.21 -8.82 44.13
N SER A 217 -18.89 -9.85 44.62
CA SER A 217 -20.01 -10.51 43.93
C SER A 217 -21.36 -9.84 44.23
N ARG A 218 -21.37 -8.72 44.96
CA ARG A 218 -22.60 -7.99 45.28
C ARG A 218 -23.36 -7.59 44.01
N PRO A 219 -24.67 -7.81 43.93
CA PRO A 219 -25.48 -7.41 42.77
C PRO A 219 -25.70 -5.89 42.74
N HIS A 220 -25.40 -5.28 41.60
CA HIS A 220 -25.54 -3.85 41.32
C HIS A 220 -26.53 -3.63 40.18
N ALA A 221 -27.37 -2.59 40.26
CA ALA A 221 -28.33 -2.31 39.20
C ALA A 221 -27.63 -1.86 37.90
N ILE A 222 -28.05 -2.40 36.76
CA ILE A 222 -27.55 -2.01 35.41
C ILE A 222 -27.77 -0.52 35.16
N ARG A 223 -28.79 0.09 35.78
CA ARG A 223 -29.08 1.53 35.69
C ARG A 223 -27.92 2.42 36.13
N ILE A 224 -27.05 1.95 37.03
CA ILE A 224 -25.86 2.68 37.48
C ILE A 224 -24.90 2.92 36.30
N LEU A 225 -24.87 2.01 35.32
CA LEU A 225 -24.02 2.11 34.14
C LEU A 225 -24.53 3.14 33.12
N ASN A 226 -25.75 3.67 33.28
CA ASN A 226 -26.29 4.71 32.39
C ASN A 226 -25.59 6.06 32.53
N SER A 227 -24.92 6.32 33.66
CA SER A 227 -24.09 7.53 33.85
C SER A 227 -22.80 7.47 33.05
N PHE A 228 -22.40 6.29 32.58
CA PHE A 228 -21.16 6.07 31.83
C PHE A 228 -21.40 6.10 30.31
N GLN A 229 -20.85 7.12 29.62
CA GLN A 229 -20.87 7.23 28.16
C GLN A 229 -19.88 6.24 27.52
N GLY A 230 -20.28 4.99 27.40
CA GLY A 230 -19.47 3.94 26.75
C GLY A 230 -20.03 2.53 26.86
N PHE A 231 -21.02 2.33 27.73
CA PHE A 231 -21.70 1.07 27.92
C PHE A 231 -22.78 0.84 26.84
N THR A 232 -22.91 -0.41 26.38
CA THR A 232 -23.98 -0.86 25.48
C THR A 232 -24.41 -2.28 25.88
N LYS A 233 -25.66 -2.67 25.59
CA LYS A 233 -26.15 -4.06 25.84
C LYS A 233 -25.23 -5.12 25.23
N LYS A 234 -24.66 -4.83 24.05
CA LYS A 234 -23.71 -5.72 23.37
C LYS A 234 -22.37 -5.86 24.12
N THR A 235 -21.94 -4.80 24.80
CA THR A 235 -20.72 -4.84 25.62
C THR A 235 -20.93 -5.69 26.86
N LEU A 236 -22.08 -5.55 27.55
CA LEU A 236 -22.46 -6.41 28.68
C LEU A 236 -22.50 -7.89 28.31
N SER A 237 -23.24 -8.22 27.26
CA SER A 237 -23.36 -9.60 26.81
C SER A 237 -21.99 -10.22 26.50
N LYS A 238 -21.04 -9.41 26.02
CA LYS A 238 -19.67 -9.84 25.75
C LYS A 238 -18.78 -9.92 27.00
N LEU A 239 -19.06 -9.13 28.04
CA LEU A 239 -18.40 -9.25 29.34
C LEU A 239 -18.89 -10.51 30.08
N GLU A 240 -20.18 -10.83 29.94
CA GLU A 240 -20.80 -12.04 30.47
C GLU A 240 -20.32 -13.30 29.72
N GLU A 241 -20.25 -13.27 28.38
CA GLU A 241 -19.68 -14.36 27.56
C GLU A 241 -18.22 -14.68 27.94
N LYS A 242 -17.48 -13.67 28.43
CA LYS A 242 -16.11 -13.81 28.91
C LYS A 242 -16.01 -14.24 30.39
N ASN A 243 -17.13 -14.50 31.05
CA ASN A 243 -17.23 -14.77 32.48
C ASN A 243 -16.63 -13.68 33.37
N TRP A 244 -16.58 -12.41 32.93
CA TRP A 244 -16.06 -11.32 33.76
C TRP A 244 -17.16 -10.73 34.65
N ILE A 245 -18.41 -10.84 34.24
CA ILE A 245 -19.58 -10.38 35.00
C ILE A 245 -20.69 -11.44 34.88
N THR A 246 -21.59 -11.47 35.85
CA THR A 246 -22.83 -12.26 35.77
C THR A 246 -24.02 -11.31 35.74
N ILE A 247 -24.98 -11.54 34.84
CA ILE A 247 -26.18 -10.69 34.73
C ILE A 247 -27.39 -11.49 35.23
N GLN A 248 -28.06 -10.99 36.27
CA GLN A 248 -29.28 -11.57 36.82
C GLN A 248 -30.39 -10.53 36.81
N GLY A 249 -31.33 -10.65 35.86
CA GLY A 249 -32.44 -9.72 35.71
C GLY A 249 -31.99 -8.30 35.36
N GLN A 250 -32.20 -7.34 36.27
CA GLN A 250 -31.76 -5.94 36.11
C GLN A 250 -30.46 -5.63 36.84
N ASN A 251 -29.80 -6.65 37.42
CA ASN A 251 -28.58 -6.50 38.19
C ASN A 251 -27.41 -7.21 37.50
N TRP A 252 -26.21 -6.69 37.73
CA TRP A 252 -24.94 -7.30 37.36
C TRP A 252 -24.11 -7.53 38.63
N SER A 253 -23.32 -8.59 38.67
CA SER A 253 -22.28 -8.81 39.68
C SER A 253 -20.95 -9.04 38.99
N MET A 254 -19.86 -8.63 39.64
CA MET A 254 -18.52 -8.90 39.14
C MET A 254 -18.10 -10.31 39.58
N THR A 255 -17.39 -11.01 38.71
CA THR A 255 -16.76 -12.29 39.05
C THR A 255 -15.34 -12.06 39.54
N GLU A 256 -14.75 -13.04 40.20
CA GLU A 256 -13.35 -13.00 40.65
C GLU A 256 -12.39 -12.82 39.44
N ASP A 257 -12.60 -13.58 38.37
CA ASP A 257 -11.86 -13.45 37.10
C ASP A 257 -11.97 -12.04 36.48
N GLY A 258 -13.17 -11.46 36.52
CA GLY A 258 -13.43 -10.11 36.03
C GLY A 258 -12.73 -9.04 36.87
N PHE A 259 -12.69 -9.23 38.20
CA PHE A 259 -12.04 -8.34 39.14
C PHE A 259 -10.52 -8.35 38.94
N GLU A 260 -9.89 -9.52 38.88
CA GLU A 260 -8.44 -9.64 38.61
C GLU A 260 -8.07 -9.04 37.26
N THR A 261 -8.87 -9.32 36.22
CA THR A 261 -8.64 -8.76 34.88
C THR A 261 -8.75 -7.24 34.89
N ALA A 262 -9.72 -6.67 35.62
CA ALA A 262 -9.89 -5.23 35.73
C ALA A 262 -8.79 -4.57 36.57
N ALA A 263 -8.38 -5.19 37.68
CA ALA A 263 -7.28 -4.74 38.52
C ALA A 263 -5.94 -4.72 37.76
N ASN A 264 -5.67 -5.75 36.96
CA ASN A 264 -4.50 -5.80 36.08
C ASN A 264 -4.53 -4.71 34.99
N LEU A 265 -5.71 -4.37 34.47
CA LEU A 265 -5.87 -3.24 33.54
C LEU A 265 -5.73 -1.88 34.23
N TYR A 266 -6.14 -1.75 35.49
CA TYR A 266 -5.96 -0.55 36.31
C TYR A 266 -4.47 -0.29 36.56
N ASN A 267 -3.75 -1.30 37.06
CA ASN A 267 -2.34 -1.18 37.43
C ASN A 267 -1.43 -0.90 36.22
N ASN A 268 -1.72 -1.49 35.05
CA ASN A 268 -0.95 -1.25 33.82
C ASN A 268 -1.21 0.12 33.16
N ASN A 269 -2.21 0.89 33.62
CA ASN A 269 -2.52 2.22 33.09
C ASN A 269 -2.14 3.37 34.06
N LEU A 270 -1.51 3.07 35.20
CA LEU A 270 -0.90 4.08 36.06
C LEU A 270 0.43 4.54 35.42
N PRO A 271 0.70 5.85 35.28
CA PRO A 271 2.08 6.29 35.12
C PRO A 271 2.84 5.85 36.38
N GLU A 272 3.96 5.16 36.23
CA GLU A 272 4.89 4.90 37.34
C GLU A 272 5.16 6.22 38.05
N SER A 273 4.77 6.29 39.33
CA SER A 273 4.91 7.46 40.20
C SER A 273 6.35 7.67 40.63
#